data_AF-A0A812RDN8-F1
#
_entry.id   AF-A0A812RDN8-F1
#
_cell.length_a   1.000
_cell.length_b   1.000
_cell.length_c   1.000
_cell.angle_alpha   90.00
_cell.angle_beta   90.00
_cell.angle_gamma   90.00
#
_symmetry.space_group_name_H-M   'P 1'
#
loop_
_entity.id
_entity.type
_entity.pdbx_description
1 polymer ?
#
loop_
_entity_poly.entity_id
_entity_poly.type
_entity_poly.pdbx_seq_one_letter_code
_entity_poly.pdbx_strand_id
1 'polypeptide(L)'
;MAAGAAACGVKEALILLGLPTGASRSAVESAFRRRALRCHPDRHPKDPLAKARFLRLSRAKELLLSAAEKVFTKPKQPTFTSRDTAEQKRRAQEHAKRERERQRAEERLKQREAEARARKKREEEASAEAEQRRAALRAEEERRERIAAAERQRAEIFEAYRRKRSAQSAEAAPQVPLRSGSRTPAPVRADPAVGQRPGAALSDRHRQALKRLEKRRAGGEGFEVPCGSWWVHDLEVDQYLLREALYGFP
;
A
#
# COMPACT_ATOMS: atom_id res chain seq x y z
N MET A 1 52.25 -21.56 35.07
CA MET A 1 53.38 -22.34 35.61
C MET A 1 53.14 -22.85 37.05
N ALA A 2 51.96 -23.41 37.38
CA ALA A 2 51.65 -23.87 38.76
C ALA A 2 51.41 -25.39 38.91
N ALA A 3 51.24 -26.10 37.79
CA ALA A 3 50.96 -27.54 37.80
C ALA A 3 52.19 -28.42 38.09
N GLY A 4 53.41 -27.91 37.86
CA GLY A 4 54.66 -28.67 38.06
C GLY A 4 55.03 -28.90 39.53
N ALA A 5 54.79 -27.92 40.41
CA ALA A 5 55.14 -28.02 41.83
C ALA A 5 54.21 -28.98 42.62
N ALA A 6 52.92 -29.02 42.26
CA ALA A 6 51.94 -29.90 42.91
C ALA A 6 52.15 -31.38 42.55
N ALA A 7 52.54 -31.69 41.31
CA ALA A 7 52.82 -33.05 40.88
C ALA A 7 54.10 -33.64 41.50
N CYS A 8 55.11 -32.80 41.78
CA CYS A 8 56.29 -33.15 42.58
C CYS A 8 55.83 -33.53 43.99
N GLY A 9 55.15 -32.60 44.69
CA GLY A 9 54.77 -32.81 46.09
C GLY A 9 53.89 -34.03 46.37
N VAL A 10 53.05 -34.44 45.41
CA VAL A 10 52.25 -35.68 45.51
C VAL A 10 53.12 -36.93 45.39
N LYS A 11 54.12 -36.93 44.51
CA LYS A 11 55.08 -38.04 44.37
C LYS A 11 55.98 -38.16 45.61
N GLU A 12 56.50 -37.04 46.13
CA GLU A 12 57.26 -37.05 47.37
C GLU A 12 56.43 -37.54 48.56
N ALA A 13 55.16 -37.15 48.65
CA ALA A 13 54.25 -37.61 49.71
C ALA A 13 54.02 -39.15 49.66
N LEU A 14 53.92 -39.73 48.46
CA LEU A 14 53.80 -41.19 48.27
C LEU A 14 55.09 -41.91 48.70
N ILE A 15 56.26 -41.39 48.35
CA ILE A 15 57.56 -41.96 48.74
C ILE A 15 57.74 -41.85 50.27
N LEU A 16 57.37 -40.71 50.86
CA LEU A 16 57.38 -40.46 52.30
C LEU A 16 56.39 -41.33 53.09
N LEU A 17 55.41 -41.96 52.45
CA LEU A 17 54.54 -42.99 53.02
C LEU A 17 54.89 -44.41 52.56
N GLY A 18 55.78 -44.56 51.57
CA GLY A 18 56.23 -45.84 51.02
C GLY A 18 55.16 -46.54 50.22
N LEU A 19 54.36 -45.78 49.48
CA LEU A 19 53.24 -46.29 48.69
C LEU A 19 53.53 -46.14 47.19
N PRO A 20 53.02 -47.06 46.35
CA PRO A 20 53.15 -46.96 44.90
C PRO A 20 52.26 -45.85 44.33
N THR A 21 52.59 -45.39 43.12
CA THR A 21 51.79 -44.44 42.34
C THR A 21 50.46 -45.10 41.94
N GLY A 22 49.38 -44.78 42.66
CA GLY A 22 48.05 -45.40 42.47
C GLY A 22 47.44 -46.02 43.73
N ALA A 23 48.05 -45.85 44.90
CA ALA A 23 47.50 -46.31 46.17
C ALA A 23 46.10 -45.70 46.45
N SER A 24 45.17 -46.53 46.90
CA SER A 24 43.82 -46.09 47.27
C SER A 24 43.83 -45.26 48.57
N ARG A 25 42.76 -44.48 48.80
CA ARG A 25 42.59 -43.69 50.05
C ARG A 25 42.83 -44.53 51.31
N SER A 26 42.27 -45.75 51.34
CA SER A 26 42.43 -46.68 52.46
C SER A 26 43.88 -47.13 52.69
N ALA A 27 44.67 -47.25 51.62
CA ALA A 27 46.08 -47.60 51.68
C ALA A 27 46.94 -46.45 52.23
N VAL A 28 46.62 -45.20 51.86
CA VAL A 28 47.26 -43.98 52.39
C VAL A 28 47.05 -43.85 53.90
N GLU A 29 45.81 -43.99 54.37
CA GLU A 29 45.47 -43.91 55.79
C GLU A 29 46.12 -45.03 56.62
N SER A 30 46.24 -46.23 56.04
CA SER A 30 46.86 -47.38 56.71
C SER A 30 48.39 -47.28 56.76
N ALA A 31 49.04 -46.76 55.70
CA ALA A 31 50.48 -46.51 55.70
C ALA A 31 50.87 -45.38 56.67
N PHE A 32 50.07 -44.31 56.72
CA PHE A 32 50.26 -43.23 57.67
C PHE A 32 50.20 -43.74 59.11
N ARG A 33 49.16 -44.50 59.50
CA ARG A 33 49.04 -45.07 60.86
C ARG A 33 50.27 -45.89 61.25
N ARG A 34 50.77 -46.74 60.35
CA ARG A 34 51.97 -47.58 60.60
C ARG A 34 53.25 -46.75 60.81
N ARG A 35 53.43 -45.67 60.06
CA ARG A 35 54.62 -44.79 60.18
C ARG A 35 54.50 -43.80 61.35
N ALA A 36 53.31 -43.29 61.60
CA ALA A 36 52.99 -42.43 62.74
C ALA A 36 53.33 -43.09 64.08
N LEU A 37 52.98 -44.38 64.25
CA LEU A 37 53.30 -45.13 65.46
C LEU A 37 54.80 -45.30 65.72
N ARG A 38 55.64 -45.25 64.68
CA ARG A 38 57.11 -45.37 64.78
C ARG A 38 57.80 -44.05 65.09
N CYS A 39 57.16 -42.92 64.76
CA CYS A 39 57.71 -41.58 64.92
C CYS A 39 56.89 -40.74 65.92
N HIS A 40 56.10 -41.38 66.79
CA HIS A 40 55.19 -40.68 67.68
C HIS A 40 55.98 -39.97 68.81
N PRO A 41 55.76 -38.66 69.04
CA PRO A 41 56.52 -37.90 70.04
C PRO A 41 56.33 -38.42 71.48
N ASP A 42 55.19 -39.03 71.78
CA ASP A 42 54.90 -39.65 73.09
C ASP A 42 55.71 -40.92 73.37
N ARG A 43 56.00 -41.72 72.32
CA ARG A 43 56.77 -42.95 72.48
C ARG A 43 58.27 -42.66 72.54
N HIS A 44 58.72 -41.61 71.88
CA HIS A 44 60.13 -41.20 71.81
C HIS A 44 60.34 -39.77 72.35
N PRO A 45 60.11 -39.51 73.64
CA PRO A 45 60.19 -38.17 74.23
C PRO A 45 61.61 -37.58 74.26
N LYS A 46 62.64 -38.41 74.04
CA LYS A 46 64.06 -38.01 74.03
C LYS A 46 64.57 -37.59 72.63
N ASP A 47 63.78 -37.79 71.57
CA ASP A 47 64.17 -37.42 70.21
C ASP A 47 63.43 -36.14 69.75
N PRO A 48 64.10 -34.98 69.68
CA PRO A 48 63.48 -33.74 69.23
C PRO A 48 63.05 -33.78 67.75
N LEU A 49 63.59 -34.71 66.96
CA LEU A 49 63.28 -34.85 65.53
C LEU A 49 62.02 -35.70 65.27
N ALA A 50 61.53 -36.45 66.27
CA ALA A 50 60.32 -37.27 66.14
C ALA A 50 59.09 -36.40 65.78
N LYS A 51 58.95 -35.24 66.44
CA LYS A 51 57.88 -34.26 66.18
C LYS A 51 57.93 -33.72 64.74
N ALA A 52 59.12 -33.36 64.26
CA ALA A 52 59.31 -32.85 62.90
C ALA A 52 58.96 -33.92 61.84
N ARG A 53 59.37 -35.18 62.07
CA ARG A 53 59.04 -36.32 61.20
C ARG A 53 57.53 -36.60 61.17
N PHE A 54 56.87 -36.57 62.32
CA PHE A 54 55.42 -36.77 62.42
C PHE A 54 54.61 -35.69 61.69
N LEU A 55 55.02 -34.43 61.83
CA LEU A 55 54.38 -33.31 61.11
C LEU A 55 54.54 -33.46 59.60
N ARG A 56 55.72 -33.89 59.13
CA ARG A 56 55.97 -34.16 57.70
C ARG A 56 55.09 -35.28 57.15
N LEU A 57 54.90 -36.36 57.92
CA LEU A 57 53.99 -37.46 57.56
C LEU A 57 52.53 -37.01 57.51
N SER A 58 52.12 -36.14 58.44
CA SER A 58 50.75 -35.63 58.51
C SER A 58 50.42 -34.75 57.31
N ARG A 59 51.33 -33.82 56.96
CA ARG A 59 51.22 -33.00 55.74
C ARG A 59 51.16 -33.86 54.47
N ALA A 60 51.97 -34.92 54.39
CA ALA A 60 51.95 -35.84 53.25
C ALA A 60 50.59 -36.55 53.10
N LYS A 61 49.97 -36.99 54.21
CA LYS A 61 48.63 -37.59 54.20
C LYS A 61 47.57 -36.61 53.68
N GLU A 62 47.56 -35.37 54.18
CA GLU A 62 46.58 -34.35 53.79
C GLU A 62 46.68 -33.98 52.30
N LEU A 63 47.89 -33.86 51.78
CA LEU A 63 48.14 -33.62 50.35
C LEU A 63 47.60 -34.75 49.47
N LEU A 64 47.78 -36.00 49.88
CA LEU A 64 47.28 -37.16 49.12
C LEU A 64 45.75 -37.27 49.18
N LEU A 65 45.12 -36.96 50.31
CA LEU A 65 43.67 -37.01 50.44
C LEU A 65 42.98 -35.90 49.62
N SER A 66 43.51 -34.68 49.66
CA SER A 66 42.98 -33.56 48.87
C SER A 66 43.18 -33.74 47.36
N ALA A 67 44.28 -34.37 46.94
CA ALA A 67 44.50 -34.76 45.55
C ALA A 67 43.56 -35.90 45.12
N ALA A 68 43.32 -36.88 46.00
CA ALA A 68 42.42 -38.00 45.72
C ALA A 68 40.96 -37.55 45.57
N GLU A 69 40.47 -36.61 46.37
CA GLU A 69 39.07 -36.13 46.26
C GLU A 69 38.73 -35.55 44.87
N LYS A 70 39.68 -34.86 44.24
CA LYS A 70 39.51 -34.31 42.89
C LYS A 70 39.53 -35.36 41.78
N VAL A 71 40.12 -36.53 42.05
CA VAL A 71 40.29 -37.63 41.07
C VAL A 71 39.21 -38.71 41.24
N PHE A 72 38.72 -38.93 42.46
CA PHE A 72 37.75 -39.99 42.77
C PHE A 72 36.28 -39.55 42.75
N THR A 73 36.00 -38.24 42.73
CA THR A 73 34.65 -37.71 42.48
C THR A 73 34.33 -37.81 40.99
N LYS A 74 34.04 -39.02 40.51
CA LYS A 74 33.46 -39.21 39.17
C LYS A 74 32.09 -38.50 39.17
N PRO A 75 31.84 -37.52 38.28
CA PRO A 75 30.49 -36.99 38.14
C PRO A 75 29.57 -38.17 37.79
N LYS A 76 28.54 -38.39 38.62
CA LYS A 76 27.50 -39.37 38.28
C LYS A 76 26.93 -38.95 36.93
N GLN A 77 27.18 -39.77 35.91
CA GLN A 77 26.61 -39.57 34.59
C GLN A 77 25.08 -39.56 34.75
N PRO A 78 24.37 -38.55 34.23
CA PRO A 78 22.92 -38.56 34.28
C PRO A 78 22.43 -39.78 33.51
N THR A 79 21.78 -40.70 34.21
CA THR A 79 21.18 -41.89 33.60
C THR A 79 19.93 -41.42 32.85
N PHE A 80 20.07 -41.26 31.54
CA PHE A 80 18.98 -40.89 30.65
C PHE A 80 17.90 -41.97 30.68
N THR A 81 16.73 -41.63 31.20
CA THR A 81 15.61 -42.57 31.29
C THR A 81 14.71 -42.44 30.06
N SER A 82 13.94 -43.50 29.76
CA SER A 82 12.93 -43.45 28.69
C SER A 82 11.91 -42.31 28.88
N ARG A 83 11.67 -41.88 30.13
CA ARG A 83 10.80 -40.75 30.45
C ARG A 83 11.37 -39.41 29.96
N ASP A 84 12.68 -39.23 30.02
CA ASP A 84 13.36 -38.02 29.54
C ASP A 84 13.29 -37.88 28.01
N THR A 85 13.37 -39.01 27.28
CA THR A 85 13.15 -39.01 25.81
C THR A 85 11.74 -38.58 25.44
N ALA A 86 10.74 -39.08 26.18
CA ALA A 86 9.33 -38.80 25.91
C ALA A 86 9.01 -37.32 26.19
N GLU A 87 9.58 -36.76 27.25
CA GLU A 87 9.43 -35.35 27.59
C GLU A 87 10.13 -34.44 26.56
N GLN A 88 11.34 -34.79 26.10
CA GLN A 88 12.00 -34.07 25.01
C GLN A 88 11.18 -34.09 23.71
N LYS A 89 10.60 -35.24 23.34
CA LYS A 89 9.73 -35.35 22.16
C LYS A 89 8.46 -34.52 22.30
N ARG A 90 7.82 -34.49 23.48
CA ARG A 90 6.65 -33.65 23.75
C ARG A 90 6.98 -32.16 23.63
N ARG A 91 8.08 -31.71 24.23
CA ARG A 91 8.54 -30.31 24.13
C ARG A 91 8.83 -29.92 22.68
N ALA A 92 9.46 -30.81 21.90
CA ALA A 92 9.72 -30.59 20.48
C ALA A 92 8.42 -30.50 19.66
N GLN A 93 7.43 -31.37 19.93
CA GLN A 93 6.12 -31.33 19.28
C GLN A 93 5.33 -30.05 19.63
N GLU A 94 5.36 -29.61 20.89
CA GLU A 94 4.73 -28.37 21.32
C GLU A 94 5.37 -27.15 20.67
N HIS A 95 6.71 -27.11 20.60
CA HIS A 95 7.43 -26.05 19.90
C HIS A 95 7.06 -26.03 18.42
N ALA A 96 7.06 -27.18 17.75
CA ALA A 96 6.65 -27.29 16.34
C ALA A 96 5.19 -26.86 16.12
N LYS A 97 4.27 -27.18 17.05
CA LYS A 97 2.88 -26.73 16.99
C LYS A 97 2.77 -25.21 17.14
N ARG A 98 3.47 -24.63 18.11
CA ARG A 98 3.49 -23.17 18.34
C ARG A 98 4.06 -22.42 17.14
N GLU A 99 5.12 -22.93 16.52
CA GLU A 99 5.70 -22.34 15.31
C GLU A 99 4.71 -22.36 14.14
N ARG A 100 4.00 -23.48 13.92
CA ARG A 100 2.95 -23.57 12.90
C ARG A 100 1.78 -22.61 13.17
N GLU A 101 1.38 -22.47 14.43
CA GLU A 101 0.33 -21.51 14.82
C GLU A 101 0.78 -20.07 14.60
N ARG A 102 2.03 -19.73 14.92
CA ARG A 102 2.64 -18.42 14.63
C ARG A 102 2.66 -18.13 13.14
N GLN A 103 3.13 -19.07 12.32
CA GLN A 103 3.15 -18.94 10.86
C GLN A 103 1.74 -18.68 10.30
N ARG A 104 0.74 -19.46 10.73
CA ARG A 104 -0.66 -19.26 10.32
C ARG A 104 -1.21 -17.91 10.78
N ALA A 105 -0.85 -17.45 11.97
CA ALA A 105 -1.29 -16.15 12.48
C ALA A 105 -0.66 -15.01 11.66
N GLU A 106 0.62 -15.11 11.32
CA GLU A 106 1.34 -14.16 10.47
C GLU A 106 0.77 -14.12 9.06
N GLU A 107 0.49 -15.27 8.45
CA GLU A 107 -0.16 -15.36 7.14
C GLU A 107 -1.55 -14.71 7.16
N ARG A 108 -2.35 -14.95 8.21
CA ARG A 108 -3.68 -14.30 8.37
C ARG A 108 -3.56 -12.80 8.53
N LEU A 109 -2.55 -12.31 9.27
CA LEU A 109 -2.30 -10.89 9.41
C LEU A 109 -1.90 -10.28 8.07
N LYS A 110 -0.98 -10.92 7.35
CA LYS A 110 -0.54 -10.51 6.01
C LYS A 110 -1.68 -10.50 5.00
N GLN A 111 -2.57 -11.49 5.04
CA GLN A 111 -3.78 -11.53 4.19
C GLN A 111 -4.71 -10.35 4.50
N ARG A 112 -4.98 -10.07 5.77
CA ARG A 112 -5.80 -8.92 6.19
C ARG A 112 -5.18 -7.58 5.79
N GLU A 113 -3.87 -7.43 5.97
CA GLU A 113 -3.17 -6.22 5.54
C GLU A 113 -3.17 -6.07 4.02
N ALA A 114 -2.97 -7.14 3.27
CA ALA A 114 -3.03 -7.13 1.81
C ALA A 114 -4.44 -6.78 1.31
N GLU A 115 -5.47 -7.34 1.93
CA GLU A 115 -6.87 -7.03 1.62
C GLU A 115 -7.20 -5.58 1.97
N ALA A 116 -6.76 -5.08 3.12
CA ALA A 116 -6.94 -3.68 3.50
C ALA A 116 -6.20 -2.73 2.54
N ARG A 117 -4.96 -3.07 2.13
CA ARG A 117 -4.20 -2.31 1.12
C ARG A 117 -4.90 -2.35 -0.24
N ALA A 118 -5.40 -3.51 -0.67
CA ALA A 118 -6.13 -3.64 -1.93
C ALA A 118 -7.44 -2.84 -1.90
N ARG A 119 -8.16 -2.85 -0.77
CA ARG A 119 -9.36 -2.04 -0.57
C ARG A 119 -9.05 -0.55 -0.65
N LYS A 120 -8.03 -0.06 0.06
CA LYS A 120 -7.59 1.33 -0.02
C LYS A 120 -7.21 1.74 -1.45
N LYS A 121 -6.44 0.89 -2.14
CA LYS A 121 -6.06 1.13 -3.53
C LYS A 121 -7.27 1.22 -4.46
N ARG A 122 -8.26 0.33 -4.30
CA ARG A 122 -9.53 0.40 -5.07
C ARG A 122 -10.34 1.66 -4.76
N GLU A 123 -10.37 2.10 -3.50
CA GLU A 123 -11.04 3.35 -3.10
C GLU A 123 -10.32 4.57 -3.69
N GLU A 124 -8.99 4.59 -3.67
CA GLU A 124 -8.16 5.62 -4.32
C GLU A 124 -8.39 5.64 -5.83
N GLU A 125 -8.31 4.49 -6.50
CA GLU A 125 -8.59 4.36 -7.95
C GLU A 125 -10.01 4.81 -8.30
N ALA A 126 -11.01 4.41 -7.51
CA ALA A 126 -12.39 4.84 -7.71
C ALA A 126 -12.59 6.35 -7.48
N SER A 127 -11.90 6.93 -6.48
CA SER A 127 -11.95 8.38 -6.25
C SER A 127 -11.25 9.16 -7.36
N ALA A 128 -10.11 8.68 -7.85
CA ALA A 128 -9.40 9.27 -8.98
C ALA A 128 -10.24 9.18 -10.27
N GLU A 129 -10.90 8.05 -10.52
CA GLU A 129 -11.81 7.90 -11.66
C GLU A 129 -13.02 8.83 -11.54
N ALA A 130 -13.61 8.97 -10.35
CA ALA A 130 -14.71 9.89 -10.11
C ALA A 130 -14.28 11.36 -10.32
N GLU A 131 -13.07 11.72 -9.91
CA GLU A 131 -12.51 13.06 -10.16
C GLU A 131 -12.26 13.30 -11.65
N GLN A 132 -11.70 12.32 -12.37
CA GLN A 132 -11.52 12.40 -13.82
C GLN A 132 -12.87 12.56 -14.54
N ARG A 133 -13.90 11.80 -14.15
CA ARG A 133 -15.25 11.93 -14.70
C ARG A 133 -15.83 13.32 -14.43
N ARG A 134 -15.67 13.87 -13.23
CA ARG A 134 -16.09 15.24 -12.89
C ARG A 134 -15.31 16.29 -13.69
N ALA A 135 -14.01 16.11 -13.88
CA ALA A 135 -13.19 16.99 -14.71
C ALA A 135 -13.62 16.95 -16.18
N ALA A 136 -13.93 15.77 -16.72
CA ALA A 136 -14.42 15.60 -18.08
C ALA A 136 -15.78 16.30 -18.30
N LEU A 137 -16.71 16.15 -17.36
CA LEU A 137 -18.00 16.86 -17.41
C LEU A 137 -17.82 18.38 -17.38
N ARG A 138 -16.97 18.90 -16.49
CA ARG A 138 -16.64 20.34 -16.44
C ARG A 138 -16.03 20.83 -17.76
N ALA A 139 -15.10 20.07 -18.34
CA ALA A 139 -14.50 20.41 -19.63
C ALA A 139 -15.52 20.39 -20.79
N GLU A 140 -16.47 19.46 -20.75
CA GLU A 140 -17.56 19.40 -21.74
C GLU A 140 -18.51 20.59 -21.60
N GLU A 141 -18.88 20.95 -20.37
CA GLU A 141 -19.68 22.15 -20.07
C GLU A 141 -18.99 23.42 -20.56
N GLU A 142 -17.70 23.62 -20.23
CA GLU A 142 -16.91 24.74 -20.72
C GLU A 142 -16.87 24.77 -22.26
N ARG A 143 -16.73 23.62 -22.91
CA ARG A 143 -16.75 23.53 -24.38
C ARG A 143 -18.10 23.96 -24.94
N ARG A 144 -19.20 23.53 -24.33
CA ARG A 144 -20.57 23.92 -24.73
C ARG A 144 -20.79 25.42 -24.54
N GLU A 145 -20.33 25.98 -23.42
CA GLU A 145 -20.41 27.41 -23.16
C GLU A 145 -19.60 28.23 -24.17
N ARG A 146 -18.40 27.76 -24.55
CA ARG A 146 -17.59 28.42 -25.61
C ARG A 146 -18.31 28.42 -26.94
N ILE A 147 -18.92 27.30 -27.32
CA ILE A 147 -19.71 27.21 -28.56
C ILE A 147 -20.91 28.18 -28.48
N ALA A 148 -21.67 28.15 -27.38
CA ALA A 148 -22.81 29.05 -27.19
C ALA A 148 -22.39 30.53 -27.17
N ALA A 149 -21.23 30.87 -26.59
CA ALA A 149 -20.69 32.22 -26.59
C ALA A 149 -20.32 32.68 -28.00
N ALA A 150 -19.67 31.81 -28.79
CA ALA A 150 -19.36 32.09 -30.18
C ALA A 150 -20.64 32.27 -31.03
N GLU A 151 -21.67 31.46 -30.78
CA GLU A 151 -22.98 31.62 -31.43
C GLU A 151 -23.65 32.95 -31.07
N ARG A 152 -23.59 33.37 -29.79
CA ARG A 152 -24.09 34.69 -29.35
C ARG A 152 -23.35 35.83 -30.04
N GLN A 153 -22.03 35.78 -30.09
CA GLN A 153 -21.22 36.78 -30.79
C GLN A 153 -21.59 36.84 -32.28
N ARG A 154 -21.76 35.69 -32.94
CA ARG A 154 -22.18 35.64 -34.34
C ARG A 154 -23.58 36.23 -34.55
N ALA A 155 -24.51 35.99 -33.64
CA ALA A 155 -25.84 36.58 -33.67
C ALA A 155 -25.80 38.11 -33.48
N GLU A 156 -24.98 38.61 -32.55
CA GLU A 156 -24.79 40.05 -32.34
C GLU A 156 -24.24 40.75 -33.60
N ILE A 157 -23.22 40.16 -34.24
CA ILE A 157 -22.65 40.67 -35.51
C ILE A 157 -23.74 40.69 -36.59
N PHE A 158 -24.52 39.62 -36.72
CA PHE A 158 -25.60 39.54 -37.70
C PHE A 158 -26.70 40.59 -37.46
N GLU A 159 -27.10 40.80 -36.20
CA GLU A 159 -28.06 41.86 -35.87
C GLU A 159 -27.50 43.26 -36.15
N ALA A 160 -26.22 43.51 -35.87
CA ALA A 160 -25.56 44.77 -36.19
C ALA A 160 -25.54 45.01 -37.71
N TYR A 161 -25.23 43.99 -38.50
CA TYR A 161 -25.33 44.03 -39.97
C TYR A 161 -26.76 44.33 -40.43
N ARG A 162 -27.76 43.62 -39.87
CA ARG A 162 -29.19 43.84 -40.20
C ARG A 162 -29.62 45.29 -39.91
N ARG A 163 -29.20 45.85 -38.77
CA ARG A 163 -29.46 47.25 -38.40
C ARG A 163 -28.83 48.22 -39.42
N LYS A 164 -27.55 48.03 -39.76
CA LYS A 164 -26.87 48.87 -40.77
C LYS A 164 -27.57 48.81 -42.13
N ARG A 165 -27.94 47.61 -42.59
CA ARG A 165 -28.66 47.43 -43.85
C ARG A 165 -30.05 48.08 -43.84
N SER A 166 -30.77 48.01 -42.71
CA SER A 166 -32.05 48.71 -42.56
C SER A 166 -31.91 50.23 -42.55
N ALA A 167 -30.84 50.77 -41.95
CA ALA A 167 -30.55 52.21 -41.96
C ALA A 167 -30.17 52.68 -43.37
N GLN A 168 -29.31 51.94 -44.08
CA GLN A 168 -28.95 52.21 -45.48
C GLN A 168 -30.16 52.12 -46.42
N SER A 169 -31.07 51.16 -46.20
CA SER A 169 -32.30 51.05 -46.99
C SER A 169 -33.32 52.15 -46.66
N ALA A 170 -33.33 52.69 -45.43
CA ALA A 170 -34.15 53.83 -45.05
C ALA A 170 -33.59 55.14 -45.64
N GLU A 171 -32.27 55.29 -45.73
CA GLU A 171 -31.62 56.40 -46.42
C GLU A 171 -31.74 56.32 -47.95
N ALA A 172 -31.74 55.10 -48.52
CA ALA A 172 -31.90 54.88 -49.96
C ALA A 172 -33.36 54.85 -50.44
N ALA A 173 -34.34 55.00 -49.56
CA ALA A 173 -35.75 55.07 -49.95
C ALA A 173 -36.01 56.41 -50.68
N PRO A 174 -36.34 56.41 -51.99
CA PRO A 174 -36.72 57.64 -52.67
C PRO A 174 -38.02 58.15 -52.05
N GLN A 175 -38.06 59.45 -51.69
CA GLN A 175 -39.31 60.11 -51.31
C GLN A 175 -40.26 60.09 -52.50
N VAL A 176 -41.13 59.08 -52.57
CA VAL A 176 -42.22 59.04 -53.53
C VAL A 176 -43.23 60.09 -53.06
N PRO A 177 -43.50 61.15 -53.83
CA PRO A 177 -44.51 62.12 -53.44
C PRO A 177 -45.85 61.39 -53.32
N LEU A 178 -46.52 61.56 -52.19
CA LEU A 178 -47.89 61.12 -51.95
C LEU A 178 -48.79 61.73 -53.03
N ARG A 179 -49.02 60.98 -54.11
CA ARG A 179 -50.03 61.33 -55.11
C ARG A 179 -51.39 61.03 -54.49
N SER A 180 -52.09 62.09 -54.07
CA SER A 180 -53.49 62.08 -53.68
C SER A 180 -54.36 61.66 -54.87
N GLY A 181 -54.49 60.35 -55.05
CA GLY A 181 -55.46 59.75 -55.95
C GLY A 181 -56.36 58.84 -55.13
N SER A 182 -57.57 59.32 -54.85
CA SER A 182 -58.68 58.52 -54.34
C SER A 182 -58.97 57.38 -55.31
N ARG A 183 -58.40 56.21 -55.05
CA ARG A 183 -58.85 54.96 -55.63
C ARG A 183 -59.38 54.10 -54.50
N THR A 184 -60.66 54.31 -54.21
CA THR A 184 -61.50 53.39 -53.45
C THR A 184 -61.26 51.95 -53.92
N PRO A 185 -60.81 51.02 -53.08
CA PRO A 185 -60.86 49.61 -53.41
C PRO A 185 -62.34 49.16 -53.35
N ALA A 186 -62.81 48.58 -54.46
CA ALA A 186 -64.13 47.95 -54.53
C ALA A 186 -64.27 46.87 -53.44
N PRO A 187 -65.47 46.67 -52.85
CA PRO A 187 -65.66 45.67 -51.82
C PRO A 187 -65.50 44.27 -52.44
N VAL A 188 -64.41 43.60 -52.07
CA VAL A 188 -64.23 42.17 -52.34
C VAL A 188 -65.26 41.43 -51.48
N ARG A 189 -66.13 40.67 -52.13
CA ARG A 189 -67.10 39.79 -51.46
C ARG A 189 -66.35 38.91 -50.45
N ALA A 190 -66.75 38.99 -49.20
CA ALA A 190 -66.29 38.10 -48.16
C ALA A 190 -66.92 36.72 -48.37
N ASP A 191 -66.11 35.75 -48.80
CA ASP A 191 -66.45 34.33 -48.67
C ASP A 191 -66.45 33.97 -47.17
N PRO A 192 -67.56 33.48 -46.59
CA PRO A 192 -67.63 33.12 -45.19
C PRO A 192 -67.10 31.68 -45.00
N ALA A 193 -65.79 31.49 -45.16
CA ALA A 193 -65.18 30.17 -44.93
C ALA A 193 -63.70 30.24 -44.51
N VAL A 194 -63.34 31.15 -43.59
CA VAL A 194 -62.07 31.00 -42.85
C VAL A 194 -62.32 31.29 -41.37
N GLY A 195 -62.89 30.30 -40.71
CA GLY A 195 -62.93 30.23 -39.26
C GLY A 195 -61.51 30.22 -38.70
N GLN A 196 -61.29 31.10 -37.73
CA GLN A 196 -60.50 30.89 -36.51
C GLN A 196 -59.25 30.01 -36.68
N ARG A 197 -58.06 30.61 -36.63
CA ARG A 197 -56.82 29.88 -36.29
C ARG A 197 -56.79 29.68 -34.78
N PRO A 198 -56.97 28.46 -34.23
CA PRO A 198 -56.50 28.18 -32.89
C PRO A 198 -54.99 27.93 -32.95
N GLY A 199 -54.25 28.53 -32.03
CA GLY A 199 -52.90 28.10 -31.72
C GLY A 199 -52.87 26.65 -31.26
N ALA A 200 -51.67 26.07 -31.31
CA ALA A 200 -51.31 24.78 -30.69
C ALA A 200 -51.89 23.51 -31.33
N ALA A 201 -51.36 23.14 -32.50
CA ALA A 201 -50.98 21.76 -32.79
C ALA A 201 -50.04 21.79 -34.00
N LEU A 202 -48.81 21.30 -33.85
CA LEU A 202 -47.95 20.97 -35.00
C LEU A 202 -48.78 20.11 -35.95
N SER A 203 -49.18 20.67 -37.09
CA SER A 203 -50.05 20.01 -38.06
C SER A 203 -49.46 18.66 -38.42
N ASP A 204 -50.27 17.61 -38.57
CA ASP A 204 -49.78 16.25 -38.86
C ASP A 204 -48.83 16.19 -40.07
N ARG A 205 -48.91 17.17 -40.97
CA ARG A 205 -47.92 17.42 -42.03
C ARG A 205 -46.49 17.61 -41.51
N HIS A 206 -46.29 18.38 -40.45
CA HIS A 206 -44.97 18.58 -39.83
C HIS A 206 -44.48 17.29 -39.16
N ARG A 207 -45.35 16.58 -38.45
CA ARG A 207 -45.01 15.28 -37.84
C ARG A 207 -44.64 14.22 -38.87
N GLN A 208 -45.34 14.19 -40.02
CA GLN A 208 -44.99 13.33 -41.15
C GLN A 208 -43.71 13.76 -41.87
N ALA A 209 -43.41 15.07 -41.93
CA ALA A 209 -42.16 15.57 -42.51
C ALA A 209 -40.93 15.13 -41.69
N LEU A 210 -41.02 15.15 -40.36
CA LEU A 210 -39.94 14.68 -39.48
C LEU A 210 -39.70 13.17 -39.61
N LYS A 211 -40.76 12.35 -39.66
CA LYS A 211 -40.63 10.89 -39.89
C LYS A 211 -39.98 10.55 -41.24
N ARG A 212 -40.20 11.37 -42.27
CA ARG A 212 -39.55 11.21 -43.59
C ARG A 212 -38.06 11.60 -43.56
N LEU A 213 -37.66 12.50 -42.67
CA LEU A 213 -36.26 12.88 -42.45
C LEU A 213 -35.49 11.82 -41.66
N GLU A 214 -36.10 11.26 -40.60
CA GLU A 214 -35.52 10.15 -39.84
C GLU A 214 -35.27 8.91 -40.71
N LYS A 215 -36.24 8.57 -41.57
CA LYS A 215 -36.10 7.43 -42.48
C LYS A 215 -35.01 7.61 -43.53
N ARG A 216 -34.72 8.87 -43.94
CA ARG A 216 -33.60 9.19 -44.84
C ARG A 216 -32.24 9.12 -44.15
N ARG A 217 -32.15 9.62 -42.91
CA ARG A 217 -30.95 9.47 -42.07
C ARG A 217 -30.59 8.02 -41.78
N ALA A 218 -31.59 7.18 -41.52
CA ALA A 218 -31.37 5.74 -41.32
C ALA A 218 -30.89 5.00 -42.59
N GLY A 219 -31.11 5.59 -43.77
CA GLY A 219 -30.64 5.07 -45.06
C GLY A 219 -29.24 5.55 -45.48
N GLY A 220 -28.52 6.26 -44.60
CA GLY A 220 -27.15 6.72 -44.88
C GLY A 220 -27.05 7.97 -45.75
N GLU A 221 -28.17 8.54 -46.22
CA GLU A 221 -28.19 9.85 -46.87
C GLU A 221 -28.52 10.93 -45.84
N GLY A 222 -27.48 11.60 -45.32
CA GLY A 222 -27.63 12.73 -44.42
C GLY A 222 -26.43 13.65 -44.46
N PHE A 223 -26.65 14.93 -44.81
CA PHE A 223 -25.72 16.00 -44.50
C PHE A 223 -25.42 16.00 -42.99
N GLU A 224 -24.14 16.10 -42.62
CA GLU A 224 -23.61 16.06 -41.24
C GLU A 224 -24.09 17.21 -40.33
N VAL A 225 -24.89 18.15 -40.84
CA VAL A 225 -25.39 19.29 -40.07
C VAL A 225 -26.91 19.22 -40.00
N PRO A 226 -27.53 19.20 -38.81
CA PRO A 226 -28.95 19.49 -38.69
C PRO A 226 -29.15 20.97 -38.98
N CYS A 227 -29.31 21.33 -40.25
CA CYS A 227 -29.78 22.66 -40.63
C CYS A 227 -31.25 22.75 -40.19
N GLY A 228 -31.47 23.18 -38.94
CA GLY A 228 -32.74 23.71 -38.50
C GLY A 228 -33.18 24.77 -39.52
N SER A 229 -34.39 24.62 -40.03
CA SER A 229 -34.93 25.34 -41.18
C SER A 229 -35.23 26.82 -40.93
N TRP A 230 -34.30 27.58 -40.34
CA TRP A 230 -34.43 29.02 -40.07
C TRP A 230 -33.19 29.86 -40.37
N TRP A 231 -32.11 29.26 -40.89
CA TRP A 231 -30.91 30.02 -41.28
C TRP A 231 -30.51 29.61 -42.69
N VAL A 232 -30.84 30.48 -43.65
CA VAL A 232 -30.22 30.47 -44.98
C VAL A 232 -28.75 30.80 -44.76
N HIS A 233 -27.84 29.90 -45.14
CA HIS A 233 -26.42 30.23 -45.27
C HIS A 233 -26.30 31.26 -46.39
N ASP A 234 -26.35 32.54 -46.04
CA ASP A 234 -26.16 33.62 -46.99
C ASP A 234 -24.65 33.78 -47.19
N LEU A 235 -24.16 33.45 -48.39
CA LEU A 235 -22.73 33.48 -48.74
C LEU A 235 -22.10 34.86 -48.46
N GLU A 236 -22.90 35.92 -48.55
CA GLU A 236 -22.50 37.30 -48.22
C GLU A 236 -22.21 37.49 -46.73
N VAL A 237 -22.93 36.80 -45.85
CA VAL A 237 -22.74 36.83 -44.39
C VAL A 237 -21.48 36.05 -44.00
N ASP A 238 -21.25 34.90 -44.63
CA ASP A 238 -20.03 34.12 -44.40
C ASP A 238 -18.77 34.87 -44.93
N GLN A 239 -18.88 35.60 -46.05
CA GLN A 239 -17.81 36.50 -46.52
C GLN A 239 -17.57 37.70 -45.59
N TYR A 240 -18.62 38.26 -45.00
CA TYR A 240 -18.49 39.36 -44.03
C TYR A 240 -17.75 38.91 -42.76
N LEU A 241 -18.08 37.73 -42.23
CA LEU A 241 -17.42 37.13 -41.07
C LEU A 241 -15.94 36.79 -41.33
N LEU A 242 -15.61 36.28 -42.52
CA LEU A 242 -14.23 36.03 -42.94
C LEU A 242 -13.42 37.33 -43.05
N ARG A 243 -14.04 38.40 -43.54
CA ARG A 243 -13.40 39.72 -43.68
C ARG A 243 -13.18 40.39 -42.32
N GLU A 244 -14.10 40.23 -41.37
CA GLU A 244 -13.92 40.74 -40.00
C GLU A 244 -12.84 39.97 -39.22
N ALA A 245 -12.76 38.65 -39.36
CA ALA A 245 -11.75 37.84 -38.69
C ALA A 245 -10.31 38.15 -39.17
N LEU A 246 -10.15 38.59 -40.42
CA LEU A 246 -8.85 38.95 -41.00
C LEU A 246 -8.42 40.40 -40.77
N TYR A 247 -9.38 41.32 -40.58
CA TYR A 247 -9.08 42.75 -40.57
C TYR A 247 -9.46 43.51 -39.30
N GLY A 248 -9.98 42.86 -38.25
CA GLY A 248 -10.12 43.43 -36.89
C GLY A 248 -10.62 44.88 -36.86
N PHE A 249 -11.93 45.07 -36.67
CA PHE A 249 -12.66 46.34 -36.67
C PHE A 249 -11.83 47.60 -36.29
N PRO A 250 -11.84 48.69 -37.08
CA PRO A 250 -11.27 49.96 -36.63
C PRO A 250 -12.03 50.56 -35.44
#